data_AF-A0A2G9T473-F1
#
_entry.id   AF-A0A2G9T473-F1
#
_cell.length_a   1.000
_cell.length_b   1.000
_cell.length_c   1.000
_cell.angle_alpha   90.00
_cell.angle_beta   90.00
_cell.angle_gamma   90.00
#
_symmetry.space_group_name_H-M   'P 1'
#
loop_
_entity.id
_entity.type
_entity.pdbx_description
1 polymer ?
#
loop_
_entity_poly.entity_id
_entity_poly.type
_entity_poly.pdbx_seq_one_letter_code
_entity_poly.pdbx_strand_id
1 'polypeptide(L)'
;VGRTARAGRAGLALTLVTQYDVEVYQKIEAHIGKKLTEYPCVEKDVMLLVERTQEANEMAVKEIKEMAERKKKGKKRGFDDIDDSEEVPAKFKKSLKGRKGGGKVIRKGPRVR
;
A
#
# COMPACT_ATOMS: atom_id res chain seq x y z
N VAL A 1 19.94 5.91 0.56
CA VAL A 1 19.24 5.05 -0.43
C VAL A 1 20.03 3.76 -0.63
N GLY A 2 19.39 2.59 -0.48
CA GLY A 2 20.06 1.29 -0.69
C GLY A 2 20.46 1.10 -2.15
N ARG A 3 21.76 0.87 -2.39
CA ARG A 3 22.33 0.72 -3.76
C ARG A 3 22.33 -0.72 -4.28
N THR A 4 21.97 -1.69 -3.45
CA THR A 4 22.19 -3.12 -3.70
C THR A 4 21.42 -3.69 -4.89
N ALA A 5 20.25 -3.14 -5.24
CA ALA A 5 19.49 -3.57 -6.43
C ALA A 5 19.81 -2.79 -7.72
N ARG A 6 20.67 -1.76 -7.66
CA ARG A 6 20.97 -0.84 -8.78
C ARG A 6 22.48 -0.66 -8.98
N ALA A 7 23.27 -1.72 -8.84
CA ALA A 7 24.70 -1.65 -9.09
C ALA A 7 24.97 -1.20 -10.54
N GLY A 8 25.79 -0.14 -10.70
CA GLY A 8 26.20 0.38 -12.02
C GLY A 8 25.20 1.29 -12.73
N ARG A 9 24.02 1.59 -12.16
CA ARG A 9 23.05 2.52 -12.76
C ARG A 9 22.91 3.80 -11.94
N ALA A 10 23.05 4.94 -12.61
CA ALA A 10 22.72 6.23 -12.03
C ALA A 10 21.21 6.31 -11.76
N GLY A 11 20.83 6.92 -10.64
CA GLY A 11 19.44 7.15 -10.27
C GLY A 11 19.33 8.39 -9.43
N LEU A 12 18.29 9.19 -9.70
CA LEU A 12 17.93 10.34 -8.87
C LEU A 12 17.05 9.85 -7.72
N ALA A 13 17.26 10.41 -6.53
CA ALA A 13 16.39 10.21 -5.37
C ALA A 13 15.93 11.58 -4.87
N LEU A 14 14.62 11.81 -4.94
CA LEU A 14 13.98 13.02 -4.43
C LEU A 14 13.26 12.68 -3.14
N THR A 15 13.41 13.54 -2.14
CA THR A 15 12.69 13.43 -0.87
C THR A 15 11.74 14.63 -0.80
N LEU A 16 10.44 14.36 -0.71
CA LEU A 16 9.44 15.40 -0.50
C LEU A 16 9.28 15.59 1.00
N VAL A 17 9.47 16.82 1.47
CA VAL A 17 9.46 17.17 2.89
C VAL A 17 8.38 18.21 3.11
N THR A 18 7.51 17.96 4.09
CA THR A 18 6.54 18.97 4.56
C THR A 18 7.01 19.59 5.87
N GLN A 19 6.33 20.63 6.32
CA GLN A 19 6.60 21.27 7.62
C GLN A 19 6.57 20.30 8.82
N TYR A 20 5.87 19.16 8.70
CA TYR A 20 5.76 18.17 9.77
C TYR A 20 6.96 17.21 9.84
N ASP A 21 7.72 17.09 8.74
CA ASP A 21 8.77 16.09 8.58
C ASP A 21 10.16 16.61 8.92
N VAL A 22 10.27 17.87 9.37
CA VAL A 22 11.54 18.58 9.57
C VAL A 22 12.45 17.85 10.56
N GLU A 23 11.92 17.37 11.68
CA GLU A 23 12.71 16.66 12.68
C GLU A 23 13.28 15.33 12.17
N VAL A 24 12.47 14.58 11.43
CA VAL A 24 12.87 13.28 10.87
C VAL A 24 13.92 13.49 9.79
N TYR A 25 13.73 14.50 8.94
CA TYR A 25 14.69 14.89 7.91
C TYR A 25 16.06 15.25 8.50
N GLN A 26 16.10 16.11 9.52
CA GLN A 26 17.36 16.51 10.16
C GLN A 26 18.06 15.33 10.86
N LYS A 27 17.30 14.41 11.48
CA LYS A 27 17.86 13.17 12.05
C LYS A 27 18.52 12.31 10.96
N ILE A 28 17.90 12.21 9.77
CA ILE A 28 18.47 11.48 8.64
C ILE A 28 19.75 12.16 8.13
N GLU A 29 19.79 13.49 8.01
CA GLU A 29 21.00 14.23 7.61
C GLU A 29 22.15 14.01 8.59
N ALA A 30 21.88 14.06 9.90
CA ALA A 30 22.87 13.78 10.93
C ALA A 30 23.39 12.33 10.85
N HIS A 31 22.50 11.37 10.57
CA HIS A 31 22.87 9.96 10.49
C HIS A 31 23.65 9.61 9.22
N ILE A 32 23.39 10.30 8.11
CA ILE A 32 24.12 10.12 6.83
C ILE A 32 25.42 10.95 6.83
N GLY A 33 25.51 11.99 7.67
CA GLY A 33 26.64 12.90 7.75
C GLY A 33 26.76 13.81 6.53
N LYS A 34 25.66 14.04 5.80
CA LYS A 34 25.62 14.89 4.59
C LYS A 34 24.38 15.76 4.62
N LYS A 35 24.55 17.03 4.26
CA LYS A 35 23.43 17.92 3.95
C LYS A 35 22.90 17.57 2.56
N LEU A 36 21.61 17.29 2.47
CA LEU A 36 20.96 17.04 1.20
C LEU A 36 20.66 18.39 0.54
N THR A 37 21.08 18.55 -0.71
CA THR A 37 20.87 19.79 -1.45
C THR A 37 19.44 19.88 -1.93
N GLU A 38 18.86 21.07 -1.84
CA GLU A 38 17.57 21.36 -2.43
C GLU A 38 17.63 21.17 -3.96
N TYR A 39 16.60 20.55 -4.50
CA TYR A 39 16.46 20.38 -5.94
C TYR A 39 15.88 21.68 -6.54
N PRO A 40 16.53 22.31 -7.54
CA PRO A 40 16.05 23.57 -8.09
C PRO A 40 14.72 23.37 -8.83
N CYS A 41 13.70 24.09 -8.41
CA CYS A 41 12.38 24.09 -9.03
C CYS A 41 11.98 25.52 -9.39
N VAL A 42 11.59 25.74 -10.64
CA VAL A 42 11.02 27.02 -11.09
C VAL A 42 9.51 26.94 -10.90
N GLU A 43 8.97 27.70 -9.93
CA GLU A 43 7.55 27.65 -9.54
C GLU A 43 6.60 27.82 -10.73
N LYS A 44 6.92 28.76 -11.63
CA LYS A 44 6.10 29.04 -12.83
C LYS A 44 5.94 27.81 -13.73
N ASP A 45 6.99 27.03 -13.90
CA ASP A 45 6.99 25.85 -14.76
C ASP A 45 6.20 24.71 -14.11
N VAL A 46 6.27 24.60 -12.78
CA VAL A 46 5.54 23.58 -12.00
C VAL A 46 4.04 23.90 -11.97
N MET A 47 3.67 25.18 -11.84
CA MET A 47 2.26 25.60 -11.76
C MET A 47 1.46 25.26 -13.03
N LEU A 48 2.12 25.21 -14.20
CA LEU A 48 1.50 24.76 -15.46
C LEU A 48 1.05 23.29 -15.44
N LEU A 49 1.60 22.47 -14.53
CA LEU A 49 1.27 21.05 -14.42
C LEU A 49 0.16 20.78 -13.40
N VAL A 50 -0.24 21.77 -12.60
CA VAL A 50 -1.15 21.57 -11.46
C VAL A 50 -2.47 20.96 -11.90
N GLU A 51 -3.13 21.52 -12.92
CA GLU A 51 -4.41 21.01 -13.44
C GLU A 51 -4.30 19.53 -13.87
N ARG A 52 -3.29 19.21 -14.68
CA ARG A 52 -3.05 17.83 -15.15
C ARG A 52 -2.77 16.86 -14.01
N THR A 53 -2.00 17.29 -13.01
CA THR A 53 -1.68 16.46 -11.85
C THR A 53 -2.89 16.23 -10.95
N GLN A 54 -3.79 17.21 -10.84
CA GLN A 54 -5.03 17.08 -10.08
C GLN A 54 -6.00 16.10 -10.76
N GLU A 55 -6.22 16.25 -12.06
CA GLU A 55 -7.03 15.31 -12.85
C GLU A 55 -6.50 13.87 -12.74
N ALA A 56 -5.17 13.69 -12.88
CA ALA A 56 -4.53 12.40 -12.72
C ALA A 56 -4.71 11.81 -11.31
N ASN A 57 -4.65 12.64 -10.28
CA ASN A 57 -4.86 12.21 -8.90
C ASN A 57 -6.31 11.76 -8.66
N GLU A 58 -7.29 12.51 -9.17
CA GLU A 58 -8.71 12.13 -9.07
C GLU A 58 -9.00 10.80 -9.77
N MET A 59 -8.46 10.63 -10.99
CA MET A 59 -8.56 9.36 -11.72
C MET A 59 -7.91 8.21 -10.95
N ALA A 60 -6.70 8.39 -10.42
CA ALA A 60 -6.01 7.38 -9.63
C ALA A 60 -6.81 6.99 -8.37
N VAL A 61 -7.39 7.96 -7.66
CA VAL A 61 -8.23 7.69 -6.48
C VAL A 61 -9.48 6.90 -6.87
N LYS A 62 -10.11 7.24 -8.00
CA LYS A 62 -11.28 6.51 -8.53
C LYS A 62 -10.90 5.06 -8.88
N GLU A 63 -9.79 4.86 -9.58
CA GLU A 63 -9.28 3.52 -9.93
C GLU A 63 -8.97 2.67 -8.70
N ILE A 64 -8.32 3.24 -7.68
CA ILE A 64 -8.02 2.53 -6.43
C ILE A 64 -9.31 2.07 -5.74
N LYS A 65 -10.34 2.94 -5.72
CA LYS A 65 -11.66 2.59 -5.17
C LYS A 65 -12.32 1.47 -5.99
N GLU A 66 -12.36 1.59 -7.31
CA GLU A 66 -12.91 0.55 -8.20
C GLU A 66 -12.19 -0.79 -8.05
N MET A 67 -10.85 -0.80 -8.00
CA MET A 67 -10.07 -2.02 -7.78
C MET A 67 -10.39 -2.64 -6.42
N ALA A 68 -10.57 -1.84 -5.37
CA ALA A 68 -10.97 -2.34 -4.06
C ALA A 68 -12.37 -2.97 -4.08
N GLU A 69 -13.32 -2.39 -4.83
CA GLU A 69 -14.67 -2.94 -5.00
C GLU A 69 -14.70 -4.22 -5.84
N ARG A 70 -13.95 -4.27 -6.94
CA ARG A 70 -13.80 -5.48 -7.77
C ARG A 70 -13.22 -6.64 -6.96
N LYS A 71 -12.21 -6.39 -6.12
CA LYS A 71 -11.66 -7.40 -5.18
C LYS A 71 -12.71 -7.88 -4.17
N LYS A 72 -13.61 -7.01 -3.70
CA LYS A 72 -14.73 -7.39 -2.81
C LYS A 72 -15.79 -8.22 -3.54
N LYS A 73 -16.15 -7.85 -4.77
CA LYS A 73 -17.13 -8.61 -5.59
C LYS A 73 -16.61 -9.99 -6.00
N GLY A 74 -15.32 -10.14 -6.34
CA GLY A 74 -14.71 -11.44 -6.62
C GLY A 74 -14.74 -12.41 -5.42
N LYS A 75 -14.65 -11.89 -4.19
CA LYS A 75 -14.84 -12.68 -2.96
C LYS A 75 -16.29 -13.07 -2.65
N LYS A 76 -17.27 -12.32 -3.17
CA LYS A 76 -18.71 -12.63 -3.01
C LYS A 76 -19.21 -13.63 -4.06
N ARG A 77 -18.80 -13.48 -5.33
CA ARG A 77 -19.24 -14.38 -6.42
C ARG A 77 -18.84 -15.84 -6.19
N GLY A 78 -17.64 -16.10 -5.67
CA GLY A 78 -17.23 -17.46 -5.29
C GLY A 78 -17.95 -18.07 -4.07
N PHE A 79 -18.90 -17.36 -3.45
CA PHE A 79 -19.70 -17.87 -2.32
C PHE A 79 -21.19 -17.99 -2.67
N ASP A 80 -21.74 -17.06 -3.47
CA ASP A 80 -23.13 -17.14 -3.94
C ASP A 80 -23.31 -18.17 -5.07
N ASP A 81 -22.34 -18.37 -5.97
CA ASP A 81 -22.44 -19.40 -7.03
C ASP A 81 -22.36 -20.85 -6.50
N ILE A 82 -22.03 -21.04 -5.20
CA ILE A 82 -22.03 -22.36 -4.53
C ILE A 82 -23.37 -22.65 -3.86
N ASP A 83 -24.24 -21.64 -3.68
CA ASP A 83 -25.54 -21.84 -3.03
C ASP A 83 -26.64 -22.28 -4.00
N ASP A 84 -26.48 -22.00 -5.30
CA ASP A 84 -27.48 -22.25 -6.36
C ASP A 84 -27.22 -23.52 -7.21
N SER A 85 -26.14 -24.26 -6.91
CA SER A 85 -25.92 -25.59 -7.46
C SER A 85 -26.36 -26.60 -6.40
N GLU A 86 -27.62 -27.03 -6.49
CA GLU A 86 -28.19 -28.06 -5.64
C GLU A 86 -27.28 -29.31 -5.57
N GLU A 87 -27.18 -29.90 -4.37
CA GLU A 87 -26.50 -31.17 -3.99
C GLU A 87 -25.25 -31.12 -3.08
N VAL A 88 -24.99 -30.02 -2.35
CA VAL A 88 -24.02 -30.10 -1.22
C VAL A 88 -24.71 -30.35 0.13
N PRO A 89 -24.49 -31.52 0.78
CA PRO A 89 -25.18 -31.88 2.02
C PRO A 89 -24.88 -30.90 3.16
N ALA A 90 -25.92 -30.54 3.93
CA ALA A 90 -25.91 -29.50 4.95
C ALA A 90 -24.77 -29.59 5.99
N LYS A 91 -24.23 -30.79 6.23
CA LYS A 91 -23.07 -31.02 7.12
C LYS A 91 -21.78 -30.37 6.59
N PHE A 92 -21.60 -30.32 5.27
CA PHE A 92 -20.42 -29.73 4.63
C PHE A 92 -20.45 -28.19 4.72
N LYS A 93 -21.63 -27.56 4.53
CA LYS A 93 -21.85 -26.11 4.67
C LYS A 93 -21.48 -25.59 6.08
N LYS A 94 -21.80 -26.36 7.14
CA LYS A 94 -21.51 -25.97 8.54
C LYS A 94 -20.01 -26.00 8.86
N SER A 95 -19.27 -26.96 8.30
CA SER A 95 -17.81 -27.07 8.47
C SER A 95 -17.05 -25.92 7.79
N LEU A 96 -17.53 -25.48 6.62
CA LEU A 96 -16.92 -24.40 5.85
C LEU A 96 -17.18 -23.03 6.51
N LYS A 97 -18.36 -22.84 7.09
CA LYS A 97 -18.73 -21.62 7.84
C LYS A 97 -18.00 -21.54 9.20
N GLY A 98 -17.78 -22.67 9.87
CA GLY A 98 -17.03 -22.74 11.14
C GLY A 98 -15.54 -22.37 11.03
N ARG A 99 -14.90 -22.66 9.89
CA ARG A 99 -13.49 -22.27 9.64
C ARG A 99 -13.30 -20.77 9.37
N LYS A 100 -14.36 -20.02 9.10
CA LYS A 100 -14.30 -18.60 8.75
C LYS A 100 -14.28 -17.64 9.96
N GLY A 101 -14.49 -18.14 11.18
CA GLY A 101 -14.50 -17.36 12.43
C GLY A 101 -13.23 -17.43 13.28
N GLY A 102 -12.24 -18.26 12.93
CA GLY A 102 -11.00 -18.42 13.70
C GLY A 102 -9.88 -17.55 13.13
N GLY A 103 -9.69 -16.34 13.67
CA GLY A 103 -8.44 -15.61 13.48
C GLY A 103 -7.25 -16.48 13.89
N LYS A 104 -6.13 -16.39 13.16
CA LYS A 104 -4.87 -17.08 13.50
C LYS A 104 -4.50 -16.76 14.96
N VAL A 105 -4.67 -17.71 15.86
CA VAL A 105 -4.05 -17.66 17.19
C VAL A 105 -2.56 -17.87 16.98
N ILE A 106 -1.80 -16.77 16.98
CA ILE A 106 -0.34 -16.80 17.00
C ILE A 106 0.06 -17.45 18.33
N ARG A 107 0.50 -18.70 18.29
CA ARG A 107 1.13 -19.36 19.43
C ARG A 107 2.40 -18.59 19.80
N LYS A 108 2.35 -17.78 20.86
CA LYS A 108 3.57 -17.21 21.47
C LYS A 108 4.40 -18.39 22.00
N GLY A 109 5.64 -18.48 21.53
CA GLY A 109 6.62 -19.45 22.05
C GLY A 109 6.90 -19.25 23.54
N PRO A 110 7.51 -20.24 24.21
CA PRO A 110 7.65 -20.23 25.65
C PRO A 110 8.51 -19.05 26.12
N ARG A 111 7.99 -18.28 27.08
CA ARG A 111 8.77 -17.28 27.83
C ARG A 111 9.75 -18.04 28.73
N VAL A 112 11.04 -17.90 28.44
CA VAL A 112 12.12 -18.31 29.36
C VAL A 112 12.05 -17.37 30.57
N ARG A 113 12.16 -17.95 31.77
CA ARG A 113 12.16 -17.25 33.06
C ARG A 113 13.47 -16.51 33.29
#